data_AF-A0A1V0A0M6-F1
#
_entry.id   AF-A0A1V0A0M6-F1
#
_cell.length_a   1.000
_cell.length_b   1.000
_cell.length_c   1.000
_cell.angle_alpha   90.00
_cell.angle_beta   90.00
_cell.angle_gamma   90.00
#
_symmetry.space_group_name_H-M   'P 1'
#
loop_
_entity.id
_entity.type
_entity.pdbx_description
1 polymer ?
#
loop_
_entity_poly.entity_id
_entity_poly.type
_entity_poly.pdbx_seq_one_letter_code
_entity_poly.pdbx_strand_id
1 'polypeptide(L)' 'MVAGVSLTIGAAPAHAERLAGVFRDHSECERIGAYGITQGWWDDYSCQWEGRYRYYFLYA' A
#
# COMPACT_ATOMS: atom_id res chain seq x y z
N MET A 1 42.73 -15.85 -3.06
CA MET A 1 41.38 -15.56 -3.60
C MET A 1 40.41 -16.42 -2.83
N VAL A 2 39.50 -15.85 -2.04
CA VAL A 2 38.39 -16.61 -1.43
C VAL A 2 37.13 -15.80 -1.69
N ALA A 3 36.31 -16.28 -2.62
CA ALA A 3 35.00 -15.72 -2.89
C ALA A 3 34.00 -16.44 -1.98
N GLY A 4 33.54 -15.75 -0.93
CA GLY A 4 32.42 -16.21 -0.11
C GLY A 4 31.12 -15.93 -0.84
N VAL A 5 30.35 -16.97 -1.13
CA VAL A 5 28.99 -16.84 -1.69
C VAL A 5 28.03 -16.57 -0.53
N SER A 6 27.55 -15.33 -0.42
CA SER A 6 26.48 -14.96 0.49
C SER A 6 25.14 -15.21 -0.21
N LEU A 7 24.43 -16.26 0.18
CA LEU A 7 23.04 -16.50 -0.23
C LEU A 7 22.12 -15.62 0.62
N THR A 8 21.73 -14.47 0.07
CA THR A 8 20.66 -13.67 0.64
C THR A 8 19.33 -14.31 0.26
N ILE A 9 18.77 -15.13 1.16
CA ILE A 9 17.38 -15.57 1.08
C ILE A 9 16.53 -14.36 1.47
N GLY A 10 16.15 -13.57 0.46
CA GLY A 10 15.23 -12.46 0.64
C GLY A 10 13.83 -13.02 0.88
N ALA A 11 13.41 -13.11 2.15
CA ALA A 11 12.00 -13.15 2.46
C ALA A 11 11.44 -11.76 2.13
N ALA A 12 10.81 -11.61 0.96
CA ALA A 12 10.04 -10.42 0.67
C ALA A 12 8.96 -10.29 1.77
N PRO A 13 8.80 -9.11 2.40
CA PRO A 13 7.79 -8.93 3.42
C PRO A 13 6.43 -9.23 2.81
N ALA A 14 5.68 -10.15 3.43
CA ALA A 14 4.29 -10.40 3.06
C ALA A 14 3.53 -9.07 3.23
N HIS A 15 3.09 -8.49 2.11
CA HIS A 15 2.39 -7.21 2.01
C HIS A 15 1.12 -7.26 2.87
N ALA A 16 1.23 -6.88 4.15
CA ALA A 16 0.08 -6.65 5.00
C ALA A 16 -0.46 -5.27 4.62
N GLU A 17 -1.56 -5.25 3.85
CA GLU A 17 -2.31 -4.05 3.51
C GLU A 17 -2.45 -3.14 4.74
N ARG A 18 -1.78 -2.00 4.73
CA ARG A 18 -1.77 -1.01 5.80
C ARG A 18 -2.83 0.04 5.51
N LEU A 19 -3.53 0.50 6.54
CA LEU A 19 -4.39 1.68 6.42
C LEU A 19 -3.52 2.92 6.16
N ALA A 20 -3.59 3.46 4.94
CA ALA A 20 -2.84 4.62 4.50
C ALA A 20 -3.63 5.93 4.64
N GLY A 21 -4.97 5.87 4.68
CA GLY A 21 -5.80 7.06 4.85
C GLY A 21 -7.30 6.79 4.95
N VAL A 22 -8.06 7.82 5.30
CA VAL A 22 -9.52 7.79 5.38
C VAL A 22 -10.08 9.05 4.71
N PHE A 23 -10.97 8.86 3.74
CA PHE A 23 -11.46 9.90 2.83
C PHE A 23 -12.98 9.89 2.78
N ARG A 24 -13.60 11.07 2.60
CA ARG A 24 -15.06 11.14 2.51
C ARG A 24 -15.58 10.78 1.12
N ASP A 25 -14.82 11.17 0.10
CA ASP A 25 -15.17 10.99 -1.30
C ASP A 25 -14.32 9.89 -1.93
N HIS A 26 -14.96 9.01 -2.70
CA HIS A 26 -14.29 7.93 -3.41
C HIS A 26 -13.20 8.46 -4.35
N SER A 27 -13.47 9.56 -5.04
CA SER A 27 -12.54 10.21 -5.95
C SER A 27 -11.27 10.70 -5.27
N GLU A 28 -11.34 11.14 -4.01
CA GLU A 28 -10.15 11.50 -3.25
C GLU A 28 -9.33 10.29 -2.83
N CYS A 29 -10.00 9.21 -2.40
CA CYS A 29 -9.33 7.95 -2.07
C CYS A 29 -8.54 7.43 -3.28
N GLU A 30 -9.17 7.36 -4.46
CA GLU A 30 -8.54 6.95 -5.71
C GLU A 30 -7.39 7.87 -6.12
N ARG A 31 -7.58 9.20 -6.03
CA ARG A 31 -6.54 10.17 -6.38
C ARG A 31 -5.29 10.01 -5.51
N ILE A 32 -5.45 9.82 -4.20
CA ILE A 32 -4.32 9.64 -3.28
C ILE A 32 -3.70 8.26 -3.47
N GLY A 33 -4.51 7.21 -3.66
CA GLY A 33 -4.06 5.86 -3.98
C GLY A 33 -3.14 5.83 -5.19
N ALA A 34 -3.60 6.34 -6.34
CA ALA A 34 -2.82 6.41 -7.57
C ALA A 34 -1.58 7.31 -7.44
N TYR A 35 -1.68 8.40 -6.65
CA TYR A 35 -0.53 9.25 -6.37
C TYR A 35 0.55 8.49 -5.60
N GLY A 36 0.20 7.69 -4.60
CA GLY A 36 1.17 6.91 -3.83
C GLY A 36 1.88 5.83 -4.66
N ILE A 37 1.18 5.19 -5.60
CA ILE A 37 1.82 4.31 -6.62
C ILE A 37 2.88 5.10 -7.40
N THR A 38 2.51 6.29 -7.89
CA THR A 38 3.42 7.15 -8.67
C THR A 38 4.63 7.60 -7.85
N GLN A 39 4.49 7.74 -6.53
CA GLN A 39 5.57 8.10 -5.62
C GLN A 39 6.38 6.89 -5.11
N GLY A 40 5.96 5.66 -5.42
CA GLY A 40 6.58 4.44 -4.89
C GLY A 40 6.38 4.26 -3.39
N TRP A 41 5.30 4.79 -2.82
CA TRP A 41 4.96 4.59 -1.41
C TRP A 41 4.37 3.21 -1.14
N TRP A 42 3.66 2.67 -2.13
CA TRP A 42 3.05 1.35 -2.15
C TRP A 42 3.00 0.82 -3.57
N ASP A 43 2.86 -0.50 -3.72
CA ASP A 43 2.80 -1.20 -5.00
C ASP A 43 1.37 -1.39 -5.51
N ASP A 44 0.40 -1.42 -4.60
CA ASP A 44 -1.03 -1.48 -4.90
C ASP A 44 -1.84 -0.70 -3.85
N TYR A 45 -3.10 -0.39 -4.13
CA TYR A 45 -4.00 0.20 -3.16
C TYR A 45 -5.45 -0.24 -3.35
N SER A 46 -6.24 -0.13 -2.29
CA SER A 46 -7.67 -0.44 -2.30
C SER A 46 -8.46 0.62 -1.53
N CYS A 47 -9.55 1.09 -2.14
CA CYS A 47 -10.49 2.03 -1.55
C CYS A 47 -11.76 1.31 -1.09
N GLN A 48 -11.85 1.03 0.21
CA GLN A 48 -12.98 0.31 0.80
C GLN A 48 -13.98 1.25 1.46
N TRP A 49 -15.25 1.20 1.04
CA TRP A 49 -16.32 1.94 1.70
C TRP A 49 -16.71 1.30 3.03
N GLU A 50 -16.57 2.05 4.12
CA GLU A 50 -17.03 1.64 5.45
C GLU A 50 -18.32 2.39 5.81
N GLY A 51 -19.45 1.70 5.58
CA GLY A 51 -20.78 2.24 5.79
C GLY A 51 -21.09 2.64 7.23
N ARG A 52 -20.40 2.04 8.22
CA ARG A 52 -20.56 2.41 9.64
C ARG A 52 -20.07 3.83 9.92
N TYR A 53 -19.03 4.27 9.23
CA TYR A 53 -18.44 5.60 9.42
C TYR A 53 -18.77 6.57 8.29
N ARG A 54 -19.26 6.07 7.14
CA ARG A 54 -19.51 6.84 5.92
C ARG A 54 -18.24 7.47 5.35
N TYR A 55 -17.16 6.69 5.33
CA TYR A 55 -15.88 7.06 4.74
C TYR A 55 -15.32 5.91 3.89
N TYR A 56 -14.45 6.26 2.95
CA TYR A 56 -13.58 5.36 2.21
C TYR A 56 -12.24 5.21 2.93
N PHE A 57 -11.83 3.97 3.18
CA PHE A 57 -10.57 3.61 3.81
C PHE A 57 -9.60 3.18 2.70
N LEU A 58 -8.46 3.85 2.63
CA LEU A 58 -7.39 3.54 1.70
C LEU A 58 -6.44 2.54 2.35
N TYR A 59 -6.36 1.34 1.80
CA TYR A 59 -5.41 0.31 2.16
C TYR A 59 -4.30 0.22 1.10
N ALA A 60 -3.05 0.06 1.53
CA ALA A 60 -1.87 0.06 0.68
C ALA A 60 -0.69 -0.64 1.36
#